data_AF-A0A7Z7LFE7-F1
#
_entry.id   AF-A0A7Z7LFE7-F1
#
_cell.length_a   1.000
_cell.length_b   1.000
_cell.length_c   1.000
_cell.angle_alpha   90.00
_cell.angle_beta   90.00
_cell.angle_gamma   90.00
#
_symmetry.space_group_name_H-M   'P 1'
#
loop_
_entity.id
_entity.type
_entity.pdbx_description
1 polymer ?
#
loop_
_entity_poly.entity_id
_entity_poly.type
_entity_poly.pdbx_seq_one_letter_code
_entity_poly.pdbx_strand_id
1 'polypeptide(L)'
;MKLRELTVLLWLLITLSCLSFEVLLNDELIRSWDGSLLQYCYDLPEGKAIPLFEILPPVVERERFLVETERGQFSDVPTDSLLVWKGGDWFLHLEGESLKILSVIVYGEPIDNDYLQVWLDWEGIKALKESIERFSSINGLRIETREVPKASSKLISLVRARGEVPDVIMVQSSDIPGLVYEEVIQSLDYIPTHGLSGLSSFNYEGRLWAIPFYFDCQLVFYNRELVGEIDPEWTLQDLENISKNPASGGAGWNIYSAYWFIPFQLGFGKKDLIEEGRVTVLDSSTQEALDYLVEKVNDGTFRALERDPMISLFASGKVGIILSGSYMIEQFEKIGIDFGLAPYPEPLRPVLDYKGLAITSKTRNPILARRLIEFLTSKYVQASFCKASYKIPSRKEALDWLELNFAISSSLERGYPLPADTLYELYKDTMWKLIRLAISDRLGVREVLEQGQKTIDENSRGVQ
;
A
#
# COMPACT_ATOMS: atom_id res chain seq x y z
N MET A 1 5.92 13.32 -68.70
CA MET A 1 4.59 13.09 -68.09
C MET A 1 4.52 11.59 -67.75
N LYS A 2 4.74 11.23 -66.47
CA LYS A 2 4.69 9.87 -65.84
C LYS A 2 5.87 9.55 -64.89
N LEU A 3 6.13 10.44 -63.94
CA LEU A 3 6.85 10.10 -62.69
C LEU A 3 6.46 11.07 -61.56
N ARG A 4 6.17 12.33 -61.92
CA ARG A 4 5.64 13.36 -61.00
C ARG A 4 4.20 13.13 -60.53
N GLU A 5 3.34 12.52 -61.34
CA GLU A 5 1.96 12.20 -60.90
C GLU A 5 1.90 10.96 -59.99
N LEU A 6 2.87 10.04 -60.10
CA LEU A 6 2.95 8.90 -59.18
C LEU A 6 3.46 9.31 -57.80
N THR A 7 4.35 10.31 -57.71
CA THR A 7 4.87 10.81 -56.43
C THR A 7 3.85 11.66 -55.69
N VAL A 8 3.00 12.40 -56.40
CA VAL A 8 1.88 13.14 -55.78
C VAL A 8 0.77 12.18 -55.33
N LEU A 9 0.47 11.11 -56.08
CA LEU A 9 -0.45 10.07 -55.58
C LEU A 9 0.14 9.30 -54.38
N LEU A 10 1.45 9.02 -54.36
CA LEU A 10 2.08 8.33 -53.23
C LEU A 10 2.23 9.23 -51.98
N TRP A 11 2.30 10.55 -52.14
CA TRP A 11 2.28 11.50 -51.02
C TRP A 11 0.85 11.81 -50.52
N LEU A 12 -0.17 11.78 -51.38
CA LEU A 12 -1.58 11.94 -50.99
C LEU A 12 -2.25 10.65 -50.49
N LEU A 13 -1.63 9.47 -50.67
CA LEU A 13 -2.05 8.20 -50.08
C LEU A 13 -1.35 7.86 -48.75
N ILE A 14 -0.47 8.75 -48.23
CA ILE A 14 0.19 8.59 -46.92
C ILE A 14 -0.28 9.67 -45.91
N THR A 15 -1.36 10.38 -46.22
CA THR A 15 -2.10 11.15 -45.22
C THR A 15 -3.51 10.59 -45.07
N LEU A 16 -3.91 10.36 -43.82
CA LEU A 16 -5.19 9.84 -43.32
C LEU A 16 -5.35 8.31 -43.48
N SER A 17 -5.13 7.47 -42.47
CA SER A 17 -5.54 7.62 -41.08
C SER A 17 -4.59 6.87 -40.12
N CYS A 18 -3.61 7.56 -39.55
CA CYS A 18 -3.21 7.21 -38.19
C CYS A 18 -4.34 7.78 -37.32
N LEU A 19 -5.19 6.87 -36.90
CA LEU A 19 -6.40 7.14 -36.14
C LEU A 19 -5.97 7.68 -34.77
N SER A 20 -6.03 9.00 -34.63
CA SER A 20 -5.53 9.74 -33.47
C SER A 20 -6.57 10.71 -32.91
N PHE A 21 -6.55 10.93 -31.61
CA PHE A 21 -7.28 12.03 -30.95
C PHE A 21 -6.30 13.01 -30.31
N GLU A 22 -6.77 14.23 -30.07
CA GLU A 22 -5.94 15.32 -29.55
C GLU A 22 -6.23 15.57 -28.07
N VAL A 23 -5.21 15.99 -27.32
CA VAL A 23 -5.31 16.49 -25.95
C VAL A 23 -4.85 17.93 -25.94
N LEU A 24 -5.77 18.82 -25.59
CA LEU A 24 -5.59 20.26 -25.60
C LEU A 24 -5.66 20.83 -24.19
N LEU A 25 -4.82 21.83 -23.91
CA LEU A 25 -4.88 22.65 -22.71
C LEU A 25 -5.10 24.11 -23.14
N ASN A 26 -6.19 24.72 -22.71
CA ASN A 26 -6.57 26.09 -23.12
C ASN A 26 -6.56 26.29 -24.66
N ASP A 27 -7.13 25.32 -25.38
CA ASP A 27 -7.17 25.25 -26.85
C ASP A 27 -5.79 25.09 -27.54
N GLU A 28 -4.71 24.93 -26.78
CA GLU A 28 -3.38 24.62 -27.31
C GLU A 28 -3.14 23.11 -27.33
N LEU A 29 -2.70 22.59 -28.47
CA LEU A 29 -2.34 21.18 -28.61
C LEU A 29 -1.12 20.84 -27.74
N ILE A 30 -1.33 20.00 -26.73
CA ILE A 30 -0.24 19.49 -25.87
C ILE A 30 0.23 18.12 -26.34
N ARG A 31 -0.70 17.28 -26.80
CA ARG A 31 -0.39 15.93 -27.23
C ARG A 31 -1.42 15.40 -28.23
N SER A 32 -0.98 14.47 -29.07
CA SER A 32 -1.87 13.64 -29.88
C SER A 32 -1.59 12.17 -29.57
N TRP A 33 -2.65 11.37 -29.50
CA TRP A 33 -2.56 9.95 -29.23
C TRP A 33 -3.10 9.16 -30.40
N ASP A 34 -2.27 8.29 -30.96
CA ASP A 34 -2.63 7.24 -31.90
C ASP A 34 -2.61 5.87 -31.19
N GLY A 35 -2.21 4.80 -31.87
CA GLY A 35 -1.97 3.49 -31.25
C GLY A 35 -0.87 3.47 -30.18
N SER A 36 -0.01 4.50 -30.09
CA SER A 36 1.05 4.60 -29.07
C SER A 36 0.53 4.66 -27.64
N LEU A 37 -0.73 5.07 -27.42
CA LEU A 37 -1.36 5.07 -26.10
C LEU A 37 -1.65 3.64 -25.58
N LEU A 38 -1.68 2.63 -26.46
CA LEU A 38 -1.93 1.22 -26.10
C LEU A 38 -0.93 0.65 -25.08
N GLN A 39 0.30 1.14 -25.08
CA GLN A 39 1.32 0.69 -24.10
C GLN A 39 0.95 1.05 -22.66
N TYR A 40 0.06 2.03 -22.49
CA TYR A 40 -0.49 2.45 -21.21
C TYR A 40 -1.88 1.84 -20.97
N CYS A 41 -2.44 0.99 -21.82
CA CYS A 41 -3.74 0.42 -21.50
C CYS A 41 -3.66 -0.69 -20.46
N TYR A 42 -4.69 -0.77 -19.62
CA TYR A 42 -5.00 -1.94 -18.82
C TYR A 42 -5.74 -2.95 -19.70
N ASP A 43 -5.55 -4.24 -19.41
CA ASP A 43 -6.33 -5.30 -20.04
C ASP A 43 -7.65 -5.47 -19.27
N LEU A 44 -8.75 -4.92 -19.80
CA LEU A 44 -10.10 -5.01 -19.24
C LEU A 44 -10.96 -6.00 -20.04
N PRO A 45 -12.07 -6.52 -19.47
CA PRO A 45 -13.03 -7.38 -20.20
C PRO A 45 -13.54 -6.76 -21.52
N GLU A 46 -13.68 -5.43 -21.56
CA GLU A 46 -14.12 -4.65 -22.72
C GLU A 46 -13.02 -4.47 -23.78
N GLY A 47 -11.77 -4.83 -23.45
CA GLY A 47 -10.58 -4.68 -24.30
C GLY A 47 -9.48 -3.87 -23.59
N LYS A 48 -8.45 -3.50 -24.36
CA LYS A 48 -7.41 -2.59 -23.88
C LYS A 48 -8.00 -1.21 -23.69
N ALA A 49 -8.00 -0.71 -22.45
CA ALA A 49 -8.56 0.58 -22.13
C ALA A 49 -7.71 1.39 -21.13
N ILE A 50 -7.95 2.70 -21.11
CA ILE A 50 -7.33 3.62 -20.15
C ILE A 50 -8.39 4.62 -19.66
N PRO A 51 -8.44 4.96 -18.36
CA PRO A 51 -9.32 6.01 -17.85
C PRO A 51 -8.90 7.38 -18.38
N LEU A 52 -9.88 8.25 -18.66
CA LEU A 52 -9.63 9.60 -19.13
C LEU A 52 -8.69 10.39 -18.20
N PHE A 53 -8.87 10.31 -16.88
CA PHE A 53 -8.09 11.10 -15.92
C PHE A 53 -6.58 10.87 -16.03
N GLU A 54 -6.13 9.69 -16.50
CA GLU A 54 -4.70 9.39 -16.61
C GLU A 54 -4.02 10.13 -17.76
N ILE A 55 -4.78 10.54 -18.78
CA ILE A 55 -4.26 11.25 -19.95
C ILE A 55 -4.53 12.76 -19.92
N LEU A 56 -5.19 13.25 -18.86
CA LEU A 56 -5.43 14.68 -18.72
C LEU A 56 -4.15 15.39 -18.28
N PRO A 57 -3.79 16.52 -18.93
CA PRO A 57 -2.66 17.32 -18.48
C PRO A 57 -2.90 17.80 -17.04
N PRO A 58 -1.89 17.71 -16.17
CA PRO A 58 -2.03 18.18 -14.80
C PRO A 58 -2.09 19.71 -14.79
N VAL A 59 -3.14 20.25 -14.18
CA VAL A 59 -3.39 21.70 -14.01
C VAL A 59 -3.50 22.05 -12.53
N VAL A 60 -3.20 23.31 -12.21
CA VAL A 60 -3.32 23.85 -10.85
C VAL A 60 -4.78 23.78 -10.40
N GLU A 61 -5.65 24.45 -11.16
CA GLU A 61 -7.09 24.40 -11.02
C GLU A 61 -7.72 24.08 -12.37
N ARG A 62 -8.68 23.14 -12.36
CA ARG A 62 -9.42 22.77 -13.57
C ARG A 62 -10.73 23.55 -13.61
N GLU A 63 -10.83 24.47 -14.54
CA GLU A 63 -12.02 25.32 -14.74
C GLU A 63 -13.09 24.58 -15.55
N ARG A 64 -12.66 23.90 -16.63
CA ARG A 64 -13.58 23.23 -17.55
C ARG A 64 -12.91 22.01 -18.18
N PHE A 65 -13.72 21.00 -18.48
CA PHE A 65 -13.31 19.77 -19.13
C PHE A 65 -14.31 19.46 -20.24
N LEU A 66 -13.84 19.23 -21.46
CA LEU A 66 -14.66 18.89 -22.61
C LEU A 66 -14.09 17.66 -23.30
N VAL A 67 -14.99 16.83 -23.81
CA VAL A 67 -14.64 15.74 -24.71
C VAL A 67 -15.42 15.92 -26.01
N GLU A 68 -14.70 15.96 -27.13
CA GLU A 68 -15.30 15.99 -28.45
C GLU A 68 -15.28 14.61 -29.07
N THR A 69 -16.41 14.22 -29.64
CA THR A 69 -16.61 12.92 -30.27
C THR A 69 -17.23 13.10 -31.66
N GLU A 70 -17.34 12.01 -32.41
CA GLU A 70 -18.09 12.00 -33.69
C GLU A 70 -19.56 12.43 -33.57
N ARG A 71 -20.14 12.43 -32.35
CA ARG A 71 -21.53 12.85 -32.09
C ARG A 71 -21.67 14.26 -31.51
N GLY A 72 -20.56 14.95 -31.27
CA GLY A 72 -20.53 16.28 -30.69
C GLY A 72 -19.72 16.38 -29.41
N GLN A 73 -19.90 17.50 -28.72
CA GLN A 73 -19.12 17.89 -27.54
C GLN A 73 -19.89 17.63 -26.25
N PHE A 74 -19.18 17.11 -25.24
CA PHE A 74 -19.71 16.76 -23.93
C PHE A 74 -18.90 17.50 -22.85
N SER A 75 -19.60 18.12 -21.89
CA SER A 75 -18.99 18.86 -20.76
C SER A 75 -18.99 18.12 -19.43
N ASP A 76 -19.84 17.11 -19.28
CA ASP A 76 -20.09 16.42 -18.01
C ASP A 76 -19.62 14.95 -18.08
N VAL A 77 -18.50 14.70 -18.76
CA VAL A 77 -17.93 13.36 -18.87
C VAL A 77 -17.21 13.02 -17.56
N PRO A 78 -17.58 11.92 -16.87
CA PRO A 78 -16.83 11.44 -15.71
C PRO A 78 -15.38 11.15 -16.09
N THR A 79 -14.44 11.60 -15.29
CA THR A 79 -13.00 11.48 -15.62
C THR A 79 -12.50 10.04 -15.49
N ASP A 80 -13.26 9.17 -14.84
CA ASP A 80 -13.04 7.73 -14.76
C ASP A 80 -13.65 6.96 -15.93
N SER A 81 -14.37 7.62 -16.86
CA SER A 81 -14.83 7.00 -18.11
C SER A 81 -13.64 6.46 -18.91
N LEU A 82 -13.87 5.29 -19.53
CA LEU A 82 -12.83 4.52 -20.20
C LEU A 82 -12.71 4.90 -21.67
N LEU A 83 -11.47 5.08 -22.13
CA LEU A 83 -11.11 5.07 -23.53
C LEU A 83 -10.67 3.67 -23.94
N VAL A 84 -11.39 3.06 -24.86
CA VAL A 84 -11.17 1.69 -25.34
C VAL A 84 -10.62 1.73 -26.76
N TRP A 85 -9.55 0.98 -27.01
CA TRP A 85 -9.02 0.81 -28.36
C TRP A 85 -9.78 -0.28 -29.12
N LYS A 86 -10.38 0.06 -30.26
CA LYS A 86 -11.14 -0.88 -31.08
C LYS A 86 -11.03 -0.55 -32.56
N GLY A 87 -10.78 -1.54 -33.40
CA GLY A 87 -10.78 -1.36 -34.85
C GLY A 87 -9.77 -0.33 -35.38
N GLY A 88 -8.71 -0.06 -34.61
CA GLY A 88 -7.71 0.95 -34.94
C GLY A 88 -8.00 2.35 -34.40
N ASP A 89 -9.10 2.56 -33.68
CA ASP A 89 -9.55 3.86 -33.18
C ASP A 89 -9.74 3.86 -31.66
N TRP A 90 -9.81 5.05 -31.06
CA TRP A 90 -10.16 5.26 -29.66
C TRP A 90 -11.65 5.60 -29.51
N PHE A 91 -12.31 4.90 -28.58
CA PHE A 91 -13.72 5.10 -28.27
C PHE A 91 -13.91 5.41 -26.78
N LEU A 92 -14.63 6.49 -26.49
CA LEU A 92 -15.12 6.78 -25.15
C LEU A 92 -16.34 5.93 -24.86
N HIS A 93 -16.32 5.19 -23.76
CA HIS A 93 -17.51 4.54 -23.22
C HIS A 93 -18.27 5.51 -22.31
N LEU A 94 -19.45 5.94 -22.74
CA LEU A 94 -20.28 6.90 -22.02
C LEU A 94 -21.75 6.45 -22.10
N GLU A 95 -22.42 6.33 -20.96
CA GLU A 95 -23.85 5.98 -20.87
C GLU A 95 -24.26 4.71 -21.64
N GLY A 96 -23.36 3.72 -21.74
CA GLY A 96 -23.58 2.48 -22.48
C GLY A 96 -23.34 2.58 -23.99
N GLU A 97 -23.02 3.77 -24.50
CA GLU A 97 -22.59 3.97 -25.88
C GLU A 97 -21.06 3.95 -26.01
N SER A 98 -20.57 3.65 -27.21
CA SER A 98 -19.15 3.78 -27.56
C SER A 98 -19.02 4.84 -28.64
N LEU A 99 -18.39 5.96 -28.30
CA LEU A 99 -18.30 7.14 -29.17
C LEU A 99 -16.86 7.34 -29.60
N LYS A 100 -16.59 7.44 -30.91
CA LYS A 100 -15.25 7.74 -31.40
C LYS A 100 -14.81 9.11 -30.87
N ILE A 101 -13.69 9.15 -30.16
CA ILE A 101 -13.15 10.39 -29.59
C ILE A 101 -12.33 11.15 -30.64
N LEU A 102 -12.46 12.47 -30.64
CA LEU A 102 -11.74 13.38 -31.53
C LEU A 102 -10.75 14.23 -30.73
N SER A 103 -11.19 14.78 -29.61
CA SER A 103 -10.34 15.59 -28.75
C SER A 103 -10.77 15.54 -27.29
N VAL A 104 -9.82 15.81 -26.40
CA VAL A 104 -10.02 16.09 -24.98
C VAL A 104 -9.46 17.47 -24.71
N ILE A 105 -10.29 18.37 -24.17
CA ILE A 105 -9.91 19.76 -23.93
C ILE A 105 -10.03 20.06 -22.44
N VAL A 106 -8.93 20.44 -21.82
CA VAL A 106 -8.87 20.91 -20.44
C VAL A 106 -8.66 22.42 -20.45
N TYR A 107 -9.46 23.15 -19.69
CA TYR A 107 -9.21 24.56 -19.40
C TYR A 107 -8.80 24.70 -17.95
N GLY A 108 -7.71 25.42 -17.72
CA GLY A 108 -7.14 25.62 -16.40
C GLY A 108 -5.74 26.20 -16.43
N GLU A 109 -5.25 26.57 -15.25
CA GLU A 109 -3.90 27.10 -15.09
C GLU A 109 -2.85 25.98 -15.24
N PRO A 110 -1.91 26.09 -16.21
CA PRO A 110 -0.84 25.12 -16.40
C PRO A 110 0.07 25.02 -15.17
N ILE A 111 0.73 23.88 -15.00
CA ILE A 111 1.77 23.73 -13.98
C ILE A 111 3.10 24.27 -14.54
N ASP A 112 3.69 25.26 -13.86
CA ASP A 112 4.93 25.90 -14.30
C ASP A 112 6.20 25.05 -14.10
N ASN A 113 6.19 24.11 -13.16
CA ASN A 113 7.34 23.26 -12.84
C ASN A 113 7.02 21.78 -13.07
N ASP A 114 7.79 21.15 -13.95
CA ASP A 114 7.60 19.77 -14.40
C ASP A 114 8.37 18.74 -13.57
N TYR A 115 9.09 19.17 -12.51
CA TYR A 115 9.97 18.32 -11.74
C TYR A 115 9.41 17.93 -10.36
N LEU A 116 9.54 16.64 -10.02
CA LEU A 116 9.35 16.12 -8.66
C LEU A 116 10.47 15.16 -8.28
N GLN A 117 10.82 15.14 -7.00
CA GLN A 117 11.56 14.02 -6.41
C GLN A 117 10.67 13.22 -5.45
N VAL A 118 10.72 11.89 -5.59
CA VAL A 118 9.94 10.94 -4.77
C VAL A 118 10.89 9.98 -4.07
N TRP A 119 10.78 9.84 -2.75
CA TRP A 119 11.48 8.79 -2.02
C TRP A 119 10.58 7.59 -1.78
N LEU A 120 11.10 6.42 -2.15
CA LEU A 120 10.45 5.13 -2.03
C LEU A 120 11.16 4.32 -0.95
N ASP A 121 10.37 3.57 -0.18
CA ASP A 121 10.83 2.63 0.83
C ASP A 121 9.93 1.37 0.74
N TRP A 122 10.30 0.28 1.42
CA TRP A 122 9.55 -0.99 1.49
C TRP A 122 9.50 -1.81 0.18
N GLU A 123 8.70 -2.87 0.13
CA GLU A 123 8.64 -3.78 -1.03
C GLU A 123 7.77 -3.23 -2.18
N GLY A 124 7.90 -3.81 -3.38
CA GLY A 124 7.15 -3.38 -4.56
C GLY A 124 7.75 -2.18 -5.31
N ILE A 125 8.94 -1.70 -4.90
CA ILE A 125 9.60 -0.52 -5.48
C ILE A 125 9.64 -0.54 -7.02
N LYS A 126 9.95 -1.69 -7.63
CA LYS A 126 10.01 -1.80 -9.09
C LYS A 126 8.67 -1.42 -9.73
N ALA A 127 7.57 -2.03 -9.27
CA ALA A 127 6.23 -1.76 -9.79
C ALA A 127 5.79 -0.31 -9.50
N LEU A 128 6.16 0.24 -8.34
CA LEU A 128 5.85 1.64 -8.01
C LEU A 128 6.60 2.62 -8.93
N LYS A 129 7.88 2.35 -9.21
CA LYS A 129 8.66 3.15 -10.19
C LYS A 129 8.05 3.09 -11.58
N GLU A 130 7.57 1.93 -12.02
CA GLU A 130 6.87 1.78 -13.31
C GLU A 130 5.59 2.61 -13.36
N SER A 131 4.78 2.62 -12.29
CA SER A 131 3.60 3.49 -12.19
C SER A 131 3.95 4.99 -12.21
N ILE A 132 5.01 5.40 -11.50
CA ILE A 132 5.47 6.80 -11.50
C ILE A 132 6.00 7.20 -12.88
N GLU A 133 6.80 6.35 -13.52
CA GLU A 133 7.34 6.58 -14.86
C GLU A 133 6.23 6.70 -15.90
N ARG A 134 5.19 5.89 -15.80
CA ARG A 134 3.98 6.00 -16.61
C ARG A 134 3.34 7.38 -16.49
N PHE A 135 3.12 7.87 -15.27
CA PHE A 135 2.59 9.22 -15.06
C PHE A 135 3.50 10.29 -15.65
N SER A 136 4.82 10.12 -15.47
CA SER A 136 5.85 11.00 -16.03
C SER A 136 5.78 11.07 -17.56
N SER A 137 5.76 9.91 -18.23
CA SER A 137 5.78 9.78 -19.69
C SER A 137 4.48 10.26 -20.36
N ILE A 138 3.32 9.94 -19.78
CA ILE A 138 2.03 10.40 -20.30
C ILE A 138 1.92 11.92 -20.24
N ASN A 139 2.46 12.54 -19.19
CA ASN A 139 2.30 13.98 -18.95
C ASN A 139 3.53 14.81 -19.35
N GLY A 140 4.61 14.18 -19.80
CA GLY A 140 5.85 14.89 -20.18
C GLY A 140 6.57 15.54 -18.99
N LEU A 141 6.46 14.94 -17.81
CA LEU A 141 7.06 15.42 -16.57
C LEU A 141 8.45 14.80 -16.34
N ARG A 142 9.23 15.38 -15.43
CA ARG A 142 10.52 14.86 -14.96
C ARG A 142 10.41 14.43 -13.50
N ILE A 143 10.10 13.15 -13.25
CA ILE A 143 10.00 12.64 -11.87
C ILE A 143 11.20 11.77 -11.52
N GLU A 144 12.01 12.21 -10.55
CA GLU A 144 13.14 11.44 -10.02
C GLU A 144 12.67 10.56 -8.85
N THR A 145 12.87 9.24 -8.95
CA THR A 145 12.61 8.31 -7.83
C THR A 145 13.91 7.88 -7.16
N ARG A 146 13.94 7.88 -5.82
CA ARG A 146 15.07 7.38 -5.02
C ARG A 146 14.62 6.34 -4.01
N GLU A 147 15.36 5.25 -3.92
CA GLU A 147 15.16 4.24 -2.87
C GLU A 147 15.91 4.71 -1.62
N VAL A 148 15.18 5.02 -0.56
CA VAL A 148 15.74 5.59 0.67
C VAL A 148 15.22 4.78 1.86
N PRO A 149 15.97 3.77 2.32
CA PRO A 149 15.63 3.04 3.53
C PRO A 149 15.48 3.98 4.72
N LYS A 150 14.41 3.81 5.50
CA LYS A 150 14.04 4.71 6.61
C LYS A 150 13.86 6.14 6.13
N ALA A 151 13.09 6.32 5.05
CA ALA A 151 12.83 7.61 4.42
C ALA A 151 12.43 8.70 5.44
N SER A 152 11.54 8.35 6.38
CA SER A 152 11.05 9.22 7.45
C SER A 152 12.17 9.78 8.35
N SER A 153 13.04 8.92 8.88
CA SER A 153 14.19 9.35 9.70
C SER A 153 15.22 10.17 8.91
N LYS A 154 15.44 9.80 7.64
CA LYS A 154 16.34 10.53 6.74
C LYS A 154 15.80 11.92 6.44
N LEU A 155 14.50 12.07 6.22
CA LEU A 155 13.84 13.35 5.97
C LEU A 155 14.04 14.29 7.16
N ILE A 156 13.73 13.84 8.38
CA ILE A 156 13.94 14.62 9.62
C ILE A 156 15.40 15.09 9.72
N SER A 157 16.34 14.19 9.47
CA SER A 157 17.78 14.49 9.53
C SER A 157 18.18 15.58 8.51
N LEU A 158 17.67 15.52 7.28
CA LEU A 158 17.94 16.54 6.26
C LEU A 158 17.29 17.88 6.59
N VAL A 159 16.06 17.90 7.09
CA VAL A 159 15.40 19.14 7.49
C VAL A 159 16.18 19.85 8.59
N ARG A 160 16.60 19.12 9.63
CA ARG A 160 17.45 19.64 10.72
C ARG A 160 18.79 20.18 10.22
N ALA A 161 19.40 19.49 9.25
CA ALA A 161 20.64 19.90 8.60
C ALA A 161 20.45 21.02 7.55
N ARG A 162 19.22 21.51 7.34
CA ARG A 162 18.86 22.46 6.26
C ARG A 162 19.25 21.97 4.86
N GLY A 163 19.25 20.66 4.65
CA GLY A 163 19.46 20.02 3.36
C GLY A 163 18.23 20.09 2.46
N GLU A 164 18.42 19.69 1.21
CA GLU A 164 17.35 19.47 0.24
C GLU A 164 16.53 18.22 0.62
N VAL A 165 15.23 18.28 0.38
CA VAL A 165 14.28 17.20 0.70
C VAL A 165 13.45 16.88 -0.56
N PRO A 166 12.91 15.66 -0.68
CA PRO A 166 12.03 15.31 -1.79
C PRO A 166 10.68 16.05 -1.68
N ASP A 167 9.87 15.95 -2.72
CA ASP A 167 8.51 16.48 -2.71
C ASP A 167 7.53 15.49 -2.07
N VAL A 168 7.67 14.20 -2.39
CA VAL A 168 6.81 13.12 -1.90
C VAL A 168 7.68 12.06 -1.23
N ILE A 169 7.22 11.53 -0.10
CA ILE A 169 7.83 10.37 0.56
C ILE A 169 6.80 9.29 0.82
N MET A 170 7.25 8.05 0.75
CA MET A 170 6.49 6.92 1.25
C MET A 170 6.70 6.77 2.77
N VAL A 171 5.63 6.52 3.51
CA VAL A 171 5.61 6.45 4.98
C VAL A 171 4.79 5.27 5.47
N GLN A 172 5.12 4.78 6.66
CA GLN A 172 4.27 3.88 7.43
C GLN A 172 3.44 4.69 8.44
N SER A 173 2.30 4.16 8.89
CA SER A 173 1.42 4.83 9.86
C SER A 173 2.14 5.31 11.13
N SER A 174 3.06 4.50 11.64
CA SER A 174 3.83 4.79 12.85
C SER A 174 4.84 5.93 12.70
N ASP A 175 5.21 6.30 11.47
CA ASP A 175 6.10 7.43 11.22
C ASP A 175 5.40 8.79 11.41
N ILE A 176 4.07 8.83 11.21
CA ILE A 176 3.29 10.07 11.12
C ILE A 176 3.51 10.98 12.33
N PRO A 177 3.35 10.52 13.59
CA PRO A 177 3.46 11.43 14.71
C PRO A 177 4.84 12.11 14.82
N GLY A 178 5.92 11.36 14.55
CA GLY A 178 7.28 11.92 14.56
C GLY A 178 7.52 12.92 13.42
N LEU A 179 6.96 12.67 12.24
CA LEU A 179 7.04 13.58 11.10
C LEU A 179 6.24 14.87 11.32
N VAL A 180 5.08 14.78 11.98
CA VAL A 180 4.25 15.94 12.36
C VAL A 180 4.95 16.76 13.43
N TYR A 181 5.49 16.13 14.48
CA TYR A 181 6.22 16.81 15.55
C TYR A 181 7.41 17.61 15.02
N GLU A 182 8.14 17.07 14.03
CA GLU A 182 9.27 17.76 13.39
C GLU A 182 8.86 18.74 12.28
N GLU A 183 7.56 18.88 12.03
CA GLU A 183 6.97 19.77 11.00
C GLU A 183 7.53 19.51 9.58
N VAL A 184 7.86 18.26 9.25
CA VAL A 184 8.53 17.91 7.99
C VAL A 184 7.58 17.46 6.86
N ILE A 185 6.31 17.28 7.18
CA ILE A 185 5.22 16.96 6.23
C ILE A 185 4.06 17.95 6.38
N GLN A 186 3.15 17.97 5.41
CA GLN A 186 1.97 18.84 5.43
C GLN A 186 0.66 18.02 5.49
N SER A 187 -0.41 18.63 6.03
CA SER A 187 -1.75 18.02 5.99
C SER A 187 -2.25 17.92 4.55
N LEU A 188 -2.95 16.83 4.27
CA LEU A 188 -3.54 16.46 2.98
C LEU A 188 -5.07 16.43 3.03
N ASP A 189 -5.70 17.13 3.97
CA ASP A 189 -7.17 17.18 4.13
C ASP A 189 -7.90 17.67 2.85
N TYR A 190 -7.18 18.32 1.93
CA TYR A 190 -7.69 18.82 0.65
C TYR A 190 -7.72 17.76 -0.47
N ILE A 191 -7.13 16.58 -0.27
CA ILE A 191 -7.11 15.50 -1.26
C ILE A 191 -8.37 14.65 -1.10
N PRO A 192 -9.11 14.33 -2.17
CA PRO A 192 -10.27 13.44 -2.09
C PRO A 192 -9.88 12.04 -1.59
N THR A 193 -10.61 11.54 -0.60
CA THR A 193 -10.33 10.25 0.07
C THR A 193 -11.44 9.21 -0.11
N HIS A 194 -12.46 9.50 -0.92
CA HIS A 194 -13.57 8.59 -1.14
C HIS A 194 -13.09 7.22 -1.66
N GLY A 195 -13.58 6.15 -1.05
CA GLY A 195 -13.22 4.78 -1.43
C GLY A 195 -11.88 4.26 -0.87
N LEU A 196 -11.13 5.07 -0.10
CA LEU A 196 -9.90 4.62 0.55
C LEU A 196 -10.16 3.98 1.92
N SER A 197 -9.50 2.86 2.22
CA SER A 197 -9.35 2.27 3.55
C SER A 197 -8.08 2.77 4.24
N GLY A 198 -7.95 2.55 5.54
CA GLY A 198 -6.74 2.89 6.30
C GLY A 198 -6.53 4.37 6.57
N LEU A 199 -7.51 5.24 6.29
CA LEU A 199 -7.40 6.68 6.57
C LEU A 199 -7.11 6.98 8.04
N SER A 200 -7.68 6.19 8.96
CA SER A 200 -7.40 6.31 10.41
C SER A 200 -5.94 6.01 10.76
N SER A 201 -5.24 5.19 9.96
CA SER A 201 -3.82 4.90 10.13
C SER A 201 -2.91 6.03 9.63
N PHE A 202 -3.45 7.13 9.11
CA PHE A 202 -2.68 8.33 8.79
C PHE A 202 -3.36 9.62 9.27
N ASN A 203 -4.44 9.49 10.05
CA ASN A 203 -5.05 10.60 10.75
C ASN A 203 -4.37 10.76 12.10
N TYR A 204 -3.85 11.95 12.38
CA TYR A 204 -3.21 12.28 13.64
C TYR A 204 -3.64 13.68 14.03
N GLU A 205 -4.12 13.84 15.27
CA GLU A 205 -4.68 15.10 15.81
C GLU A 205 -5.80 15.70 14.92
N GLY A 206 -6.63 14.82 14.34
CA GLY A 206 -7.80 15.22 13.54
C GLY A 206 -7.48 15.65 12.11
N ARG A 207 -6.21 15.54 11.66
CA ARG A 207 -5.79 15.86 10.30
C ARG A 207 -5.19 14.65 9.60
N LEU A 208 -5.37 14.57 8.28
CA LEU A 208 -4.77 13.54 7.44
C LEU A 208 -3.37 13.97 6.98
N TRP A 209 -2.37 13.13 7.20
CA TRP A 209 -0.96 13.49 6.92
C TRP A 209 -0.30 12.67 5.80
N ALA A 210 -0.96 11.59 5.37
CA ALA A 210 -0.56 10.81 4.20
C ALA A 210 -1.80 10.15 3.58
N ILE A 211 -1.75 9.88 2.28
CA ILE A 211 -2.81 9.14 1.59
C ILE A 211 -2.46 7.65 1.58
N PRO A 212 -3.31 6.76 2.13
CA PRO A 212 -3.11 5.32 2.07
C PRO A 212 -2.95 4.84 0.61
N PHE A 213 -1.90 4.06 0.35
CA PHE A 213 -1.61 3.53 -0.98
C PHE A 213 -1.81 2.02 -1.04
N TYR A 214 -1.15 1.27 -0.17
CA TYR A 214 -1.39 -0.16 0.00
C TYR A 214 -1.17 -0.55 1.46
N PHE A 215 -1.49 -1.78 1.79
CA PHE A 215 -1.18 -2.34 3.09
C PHE A 215 -0.81 -3.82 3.00
N ASP A 216 -0.16 -4.29 4.06
CA ASP A 216 0.11 -5.71 4.28
C ASP A 216 -0.80 -6.21 5.41
N CYS A 217 -1.31 -7.43 5.28
CA CYS A 217 -1.95 -8.15 6.38
C CYS A 217 -1.02 -9.23 6.94
N GLN A 218 -1.17 -9.52 8.24
CA GLN A 218 -0.57 -10.70 8.86
C GLN A 218 -1.26 -11.99 8.39
N LEU A 219 -0.46 -13.01 8.12
CA LEU A 219 -0.87 -14.33 7.64
C LEU A 219 -0.09 -15.44 8.34
N VAL A 220 -0.63 -16.65 8.26
CA VAL A 220 0.08 -17.87 8.62
C VAL A 220 0.61 -18.53 7.37
N PHE A 221 1.91 -18.82 7.36
CA PHE A 221 2.55 -19.59 6.31
C PHE A 221 2.82 -20.99 6.84
N TYR A 222 2.47 -22.01 6.08
CA TYR A 222 2.73 -23.39 6.45
C TYR A 222 3.38 -24.18 5.32
N ASN A 223 4.25 -25.13 5.68
CA ASN A 223 4.86 -26.05 4.74
C ASN A 223 3.88 -27.18 4.44
N ARG A 224 3.41 -27.29 3.20
CA ARG A 224 2.39 -28.28 2.80
C ARG A 224 2.84 -29.72 3.00
N GLU A 225 4.12 -30.01 2.79
CA GLU A 225 4.68 -31.36 2.94
C GLU A 225 4.64 -31.82 4.41
N LEU A 226 4.94 -30.91 5.35
CA LEU A 226 4.99 -31.22 6.77
C LEU A 226 3.62 -31.19 7.45
N VAL A 227 2.77 -30.24 7.04
CA VAL A 227 1.52 -29.92 7.76
C VAL A 227 0.28 -30.44 7.05
N GLY A 228 0.32 -30.60 5.73
CA GLY A 228 -0.88 -30.74 4.91
C GLY A 228 -1.63 -29.42 4.78
N GLU A 229 -2.81 -29.44 4.14
CA GLU A 229 -3.68 -28.28 4.00
C GLU A 229 -4.34 -27.91 5.34
N ILE A 230 -4.35 -26.62 5.67
CA ILE A 230 -5.02 -26.08 6.87
C ILE A 230 -6.40 -25.55 6.48
N ASP A 231 -7.42 -25.94 7.25
CA ASP A 231 -8.76 -25.38 7.12
C ASP A 231 -8.74 -23.87 7.46
N PRO A 232 -9.30 -22.99 6.61
CA PRO A 232 -9.34 -21.58 6.92
C PRO A 232 -10.14 -21.20 8.18
N GLU A 233 -11.06 -22.03 8.67
CA GLU A 233 -11.81 -21.81 9.91
C GLU A 233 -11.13 -22.41 11.16
N TRP A 234 -9.82 -22.69 11.06
CA TRP A 234 -9.02 -23.22 12.17
C TRP A 234 -8.88 -22.27 13.37
N THR A 235 -8.59 -22.88 14.50
CA THR A 235 -8.53 -22.24 15.82
C THR A 235 -7.13 -22.24 16.40
N LEU A 236 -6.94 -21.47 17.47
CA LEU A 236 -5.71 -21.47 18.25
C LEU A 236 -5.40 -22.87 18.82
N GLN A 237 -6.43 -23.65 19.13
CA GLN A 237 -6.27 -25.04 19.57
C GLN A 237 -5.74 -25.95 18.44
N ASP A 238 -6.16 -25.69 17.19
CA ASP A 238 -5.66 -26.43 16.03
C ASP A 238 -4.18 -26.10 15.77
N LEU A 239 -3.79 -24.82 15.90
CA LEU A 239 -2.39 -24.42 15.86
C LEU A 239 -1.55 -25.22 16.87
N GLU A 240 -2.01 -25.34 18.12
CA GLU A 240 -1.33 -26.14 19.14
C GLU A 240 -1.24 -27.61 18.76
N ASN A 241 -2.35 -28.21 18.32
CA ASN A 241 -2.42 -29.62 18.00
C ASN A 241 -1.47 -29.99 16.86
N ILE A 242 -1.44 -29.17 15.81
CA ILE A 242 -0.51 -29.33 14.70
C ILE A 242 0.94 -29.14 15.19
N SER A 243 1.18 -28.12 16.02
CA SER A 243 2.53 -27.80 16.48
C SER A 243 3.15 -28.87 17.39
N LYS A 244 2.31 -29.59 18.16
CA LYS A 244 2.72 -30.70 19.01
C LYS A 244 3.08 -31.97 18.24
N ASN A 245 2.61 -32.11 16.99
CA ASN A 245 2.96 -33.25 16.15
C ASN A 245 4.44 -33.13 15.71
N PRO A 246 5.34 -34.06 16.10
CA PRO A 246 6.75 -33.98 15.70
C PRO A 246 6.97 -33.98 14.19
N ALA A 247 6.06 -34.58 13.42
CA ALA A 247 6.13 -34.63 11.96
C ALA A 247 5.84 -33.29 11.28
N SER A 248 5.15 -32.36 11.96
CA SER A 248 4.83 -31.04 11.40
C SER A 248 6.03 -30.09 11.40
N GLY A 249 7.11 -30.41 12.12
CA GLY A 249 8.19 -29.46 12.34
C GLY A 249 7.87 -28.33 13.33
N GLY A 250 6.65 -28.30 13.88
CA GLY A 250 6.19 -27.33 14.87
C GLY A 250 5.92 -25.94 14.30
N ALA A 251 5.44 -25.03 15.16
CA ALA A 251 5.28 -23.61 14.84
C ALA A 251 6.37 -22.75 15.50
N GLY A 252 6.80 -21.70 14.81
CA GLY A 252 7.75 -20.74 15.38
C GLY A 252 7.74 -19.40 14.69
N TRP A 253 7.86 -18.32 15.46
CA TRP A 253 7.90 -16.97 14.93
C TRP A 253 8.61 -16.01 15.88
N ASN A 254 8.68 -14.73 15.49
CA ASN A 254 9.25 -13.68 16.32
C ASN A 254 8.35 -13.26 17.48
N ILE A 255 8.14 -14.19 18.42
CA ILE A 255 7.36 -14.01 19.64
C ILE A 255 7.83 -12.78 20.44
N TYR A 256 9.11 -12.41 20.35
CA TYR A 256 9.65 -11.25 21.06
C TYR A 256 9.09 -9.92 20.55
N SER A 257 8.61 -9.84 19.31
CA SER A 257 8.16 -8.58 18.73
C SER A 257 6.72 -8.28 19.12
N ALA A 258 6.52 -7.05 19.61
CA ALA A 258 5.21 -6.54 20.01
C ALA A 258 4.20 -6.56 18.84
N TYR A 259 4.66 -6.43 17.59
CA TYR A 259 3.82 -6.55 16.39
C TYR A 259 3.14 -7.91 16.28
N TRP A 260 3.84 -8.99 16.66
CA TRP A 260 3.29 -10.35 16.67
C TRP A 260 2.53 -10.70 17.96
N PHE A 261 2.66 -9.86 18.99
CA PHE A 261 1.94 -10.04 20.26
C PHE A 261 0.53 -9.45 20.23
N ILE A 262 0.31 -8.36 19.49
CA ILE A 262 -1.00 -7.69 19.37
C ILE A 262 -2.13 -8.67 19.01
N PRO A 263 -2.00 -9.57 18.01
CA PRO A 263 -3.06 -10.54 17.70
C PRO A 263 -3.52 -11.40 18.88
N PHE A 264 -2.58 -11.76 19.77
CA PHE A 264 -2.86 -12.51 20.99
C PHE A 264 -3.57 -11.64 22.01
N GLN A 265 -3.12 -10.40 22.25
CA GLN A 265 -3.85 -9.50 23.15
C GLN A 265 -5.31 -9.31 22.68
N LEU A 266 -5.52 -9.09 21.39
CA LEU A 266 -6.85 -8.91 20.81
C LEU A 266 -7.70 -10.20 20.91
N GLY A 267 -7.11 -11.36 20.61
CA GLY A 267 -7.81 -12.65 20.68
C GLY A 267 -8.17 -13.07 22.10
N PHE A 268 -7.40 -12.65 23.10
CA PHE A 268 -7.66 -12.87 24.52
C PHE A 268 -8.54 -11.78 25.15
N GLY A 269 -9.18 -10.93 24.33
CA GLY A 269 -10.27 -10.06 24.76
C GLY A 269 -9.92 -8.57 24.86
N LYS A 270 -8.71 -8.15 24.49
CA LYS A 270 -8.39 -6.72 24.36
C LYS A 270 -9.15 -6.15 23.16
N LYS A 271 -9.87 -5.04 23.33
CA LYS A 271 -10.68 -4.45 22.25
C LYS A 271 -9.81 -3.67 21.29
N ASP A 272 -8.99 -2.77 21.85
CA ASP A 272 -8.07 -1.91 21.12
C ASP A 272 -6.73 -1.84 21.86
N LEU A 273 -5.64 -1.58 21.11
CA LEU A 273 -4.33 -1.37 21.71
C LEU A 273 -4.25 -0.02 22.44
N ILE A 274 -4.86 1.01 21.84
CA ILE A 274 -4.93 2.37 22.37
C ILE A 274 -6.39 2.70 22.65
N GLU A 275 -6.71 2.95 23.92
CA GLU A 275 -8.05 3.29 24.40
C GLU A 275 -7.99 4.67 25.06
N GLU A 276 -8.81 5.62 24.62
CA GLU A 276 -8.90 6.98 25.18
C GLU A 276 -7.53 7.68 25.31
N GLY A 277 -6.65 7.50 24.32
CA GLY A 277 -5.31 8.10 24.30
C GLY A 277 -4.34 7.48 25.30
N ARG A 278 -4.53 6.20 25.66
CA ARG A 278 -3.63 5.44 26.55
C ARG A 278 -3.39 4.03 26.02
N VAL A 279 -2.20 3.52 26.27
CA VAL A 279 -1.89 2.09 26.12
C VAL A 279 -1.86 1.46 27.50
N THR A 280 -2.75 0.50 27.71
CA THR A 280 -2.74 -0.36 28.89
C THR A 280 -2.15 -1.71 28.52
N VAL A 281 -1.10 -2.13 29.23
CA VAL A 281 -0.51 -3.47 29.11
C VAL A 281 -0.65 -4.29 30.40
N LEU A 282 -0.93 -3.63 31.53
CA LEU A 282 -1.28 -4.30 32.78
C LEU A 282 -2.81 -4.52 32.86
N ASP A 283 -3.32 -5.36 31.98
CA ASP A 283 -4.71 -5.80 31.94
C ASP A 283 -4.82 -7.32 31.82
N SER A 284 -5.99 -7.88 32.11
CA SER A 284 -6.19 -9.34 32.13
C SER A 284 -5.97 -9.97 30.75
N SER A 285 -6.46 -9.36 29.67
CA SER A 285 -6.28 -9.89 28.32
C SER A 285 -4.82 -9.97 27.89
N THR A 286 -4.02 -8.95 28.24
CA THR A 286 -2.59 -8.91 27.93
C THR A 286 -1.82 -9.90 28.81
N GLN A 287 -2.21 -10.04 30.08
CA GLN A 287 -1.63 -11.03 30.98
C GLN A 287 -1.90 -12.45 30.48
N GLU A 288 -3.15 -12.81 30.19
CA GLU A 288 -3.53 -14.13 29.69
C GLU A 288 -2.83 -14.45 28.35
N ALA A 289 -2.73 -13.48 27.45
CA ALA A 289 -2.02 -13.65 26.18
C ALA A 289 -0.52 -13.93 26.38
N LEU A 290 0.14 -13.23 27.30
CA LEU A 290 1.58 -13.43 27.55
C LEU A 290 1.86 -14.70 28.36
N ASP A 291 1.02 -15.00 29.37
CA ASP A 291 1.06 -16.26 30.11
C ASP A 291 0.93 -17.45 29.16
N TYR A 292 -0.03 -17.39 28.23
CA TYR A 292 -0.22 -18.39 27.18
C TYR A 292 1.04 -18.58 26.32
N LEU A 293 1.62 -17.49 25.78
CA LEU A 293 2.81 -17.59 24.94
C LEU A 293 4.03 -18.12 25.71
N VAL A 294 4.21 -17.72 26.96
CA VAL A 294 5.29 -18.24 27.83
C VAL A 294 5.10 -19.73 28.09
N GLU A 295 3.88 -20.16 28.43
CA GLU A 295 3.56 -21.58 28.63
C GLU A 295 3.90 -22.42 27.39
N LYS A 296 3.44 -21.99 26.21
CA LYS A 296 3.64 -22.73 24.96
C LYS A 296 5.08 -22.71 24.45
N VAL A 297 5.88 -21.72 24.84
CA VAL A 297 7.32 -21.76 24.58
C VAL A 297 8.01 -22.72 25.55
N ASN A 298 7.63 -22.70 26.83
CA ASN A 298 8.24 -23.54 27.86
C ASN A 298 7.94 -25.04 27.69
N ASP A 299 6.73 -25.39 27.23
CA ASP A 299 6.37 -26.79 26.94
C ASP A 299 6.86 -27.27 25.55
N GLY A 300 7.47 -26.38 24.76
CA GLY A 300 8.04 -26.66 23.45
C GLY A 300 7.03 -26.70 22.31
N THR A 301 5.75 -26.38 22.55
CA THR A 301 4.71 -26.29 21.52
C THR A 301 5.05 -25.23 20.47
N PHE A 302 5.52 -24.06 20.90
CA PHE A 302 5.94 -22.97 20.02
C PHE A 302 7.43 -22.63 20.18
N ARG A 303 8.06 -22.20 19.09
CA ARG A 303 9.46 -21.76 19.09
C ARG A 303 9.53 -20.24 18.99
N ALA A 304 10.15 -19.60 19.98
CA ALA A 304 10.53 -18.20 19.88
C ALA A 304 11.77 -18.07 18.99
N LEU A 305 11.64 -17.39 17.84
CA LEU A 305 12.67 -17.28 16.81
C LEU A 305 12.88 -15.83 16.41
N GLU A 306 14.12 -15.40 16.18
CA GLU A 306 14.34 -14.13 15.48
C GLU A 306 13.92 -14.25 14.00
N ARG A 307 13.69 -13.11 13.34
CA ARG A 307 13.16 -13.05 11.97
C ARG A 307 13.98 -13.88 10.96
N ASP A 308 15.30 -13.69 10.93
CA ASP A 308 16.14 -14.34 9.92
C ASP A 308 16.26 -15.87 10.16
N PRO A 309 16.50 -16.36 11.40
CA PRO A 309 16.39 -17.78 11.71
C PRO A 309 15.01 -18.38 11.40
N MET A 310 13.92 -17.67 11.70
CA MET A 310 12.55 -18.12 11.38
C MET A 310 12.40 -18.37 9.88
N ILE A 311 12.78 -17.40 9.05
CA ILE A 311 12.71 -17.52 7.59
C ILE A 311 13.60 -18.67 7.10
N SER A 312 14.83 -18.79 7.60
CA SER A 312 15.76 -19.85 7.19
C SER A 312 15.27 -21.26 7.57
N LEU A 313 14.68 -21.42 8.76
CA LEU A 313 14.15 -22.70 9.23
C LEU A 313 12.90 -23.12 8.46
N PHE A 314 12.00 -22.17 8.15
CA PHE A 314 10.83 -22.44 7.31
C PHE A 314 11.25 -22.85 5.89
N ALA A 315 12.16 -22.07 5.28
CA ALA A 315 12.67 -22.34 3.93
C ALA A 315 13.40 -23.68 3.81
N SER A 316 13.97 -24.20 4.90
CA SER A 316 14.66 -25.50 4.93
C SER A 316 13.79 -26.66 5.43
N GLY A 317 12.49 -26.45 5.62
CA GLY A 317 11.56 -27.49 6.08
C GLY A 317 11.80 -27.96 7.53
N LYS A 318 12.36 -27.11 8.38
CA LYS A 318 12.63 -27.42 9.81
C LYS A 318 11.59 -26.84 10.76
N VAL A 319 10.76 -25.91 10.28
CA VAL A 319 9.60 -25.34 10.95
C VAL A 319 8.45 -25.43 9.97
N GLY A 320 7.34 -26.03 10.38
CA GLY A 320 6.19 -26.23 9.51
C GLY A 320 5.24 -25.07 9.46
N ILE A 321 5.18 -24.24 10.51
CA ILE A 321 4.28 -23.08 10.59
C ILE A 321 5.04 -21.85 11.08
N ILE A 322 4.88 -20.73 10.38
CA ILE A 322 5.36 -19.42 10.85
C ILE A 322 4.25 -18.38 10.78
N LEU A 323 4.26 -17.44 11.73
CA LEU A 323 3.48 -16.21 11.64
C LEU A 323 4.30 -15.16 10.90
N SER A 324 3.75 -14.64 9.81
CA SER A 324 4.40 -13.58 9.01
C SER A 324 3.36 -12.66 8.38
N GLY A 325 3.72 -11.94 7.33
CA GLY A 325 2.81 -11.06 6.60
C GLY A 325 2.82 -11.33 5.11
N SER A 326 1.79 -10.84 4.43
CA SER A 326 1.64 -10.87 2.96
C SER A 326 2.89 -10.40 2.20
N TYR A 327 3.67 -9.48 2.77
CA TYR A 327 4.97 -9.08 2.22
C TYR A 327 5.98 -10.21 1.96
N MET A 328 5.84 -11.38 2.62
CA MET A 328 6.73 -12.53 2.39
C MET A 328 6.34 -13.39 1.19
N ILE A 329 5.12 -13.25 0.64
CA ILE A 329 4.61 -14.11 -0.44
C ILE A 329 5.54 -14.05 -1.65
N GLU A 330 5.83 -12.85 -2.15
CA GLU A 330 6.69 -12.67 -3.32
C GLU A 330 8.09 -13.27 -3.10
N GLN A 331 8.65 -13.09 -1.91
CA GLN A 331 9.96 -13.64 -1.58
C GLN A 331 9.95 -15.16 -1.60
N PHE A 332 8.96 -15.80 -0.98
CA PHE A 332 8.86 -17.26 -0.90
C PHE A 332 8.56 -17.90 -2.26
N GLU A 333 7.72 -17.29 -3.09
CA GLU A 333 7.50 -17.75 -4.46
C GLU A 333 8.78 -17.67 -5.30
N LYS A 334 9.52 -16.56 -5.22
CA LYS A 334 10.77 -16.37 -5.97
C LYS A 334 11.85 -17.40 -5.64
N ILE A 335 11.93 -17.84 -4.38
CA ILE A 335 12.90 -18.86 -3.95
C ILE A 335 12.34 -20.29 -4.04
N GLY A 336 11.12 -20.46 -4.56
CA GLY A 336 10.53 -21.77 -4.87
C GLY A 336 10.15 -22.60 -3.65
N ILE A 337 9.80 -21.97 -2.52
CA ILE A 337 9.26 -22.70 -1.37
C ILE A 337 7.83 -23.14 -1.70
N ASP A 338 7.52 -24.41 -1.43
CA ASP A 338 6.13 -24.89 -1.42
C ASP A 338 5.47 -24.56 -0.07
N PHE A 339 4.68 -23.48 -0.04
CA PHE A 339 3.98 -23.02 1.16
C PHE A 339 2.49 -22.80 0.92
N GLY A 340 1.68 -23.18 1.90
CA GLY A 340 0.29 -22.76 2.02
C GLY A 340 0.13 -21.48 2.83
N LEU A 341 -1.01 -20.83 2.64
CA LEU A 341 -1.45 -19.66 3.39
C LEU A 341 -2.69 -20.02 4.19
N ALA A 342 -2.73 -19.63 5.45
CA ALA A 342 -3.92 -19.70 6.30
C ALA A 342 -4.17 -18.33 6.95
N PRO A 343 -5.45 -17.97 7.22
CA PRO A 343 -5.74 -16.78 8.01
C PRO A 343 -5.20 -16.96 9.43
N TYR A 344 -5.15 -15.88 10.21
CA TYR A 344 -4.81 -16.02 11.63
C TYR A 344 -5.85 -16.90 12.35
N PRO A 345 -5.43 -17.84 13.22
CA PRO A 345 -6.36 -18.79 13.84
C PRO A 345 -7.31 -18.06 14.79
N GLU A 346 -8.59 -18.45 14.84
CA GLU A 346 -9.54 -17.88 15.80
C GLU A 346 -9.14 -18.22 17.26
N PRO A 347 -9.27 -17.29 18.23
CA PRO A 347 -9.86 -15.95 18.13
C PRO A 347 -8.87 -14.83 17.77
N LEU A 348 -7.65 -15.16 17.32
CA LEU A 348 -6.61 -14.16 17.06
C LEU A 348 -7.00 -13.25 15.89
N ARG A 349 -6.75 -11.95 16.06
CA ARG A 349 -7.04 -10.94 15.04
C ARG A 349 -5.74 -10.45 14.39
N PRO A 350 -5.57 -10.61 13.07
CA PRO A 350 -4.34 -10.19 12.39
C PRO A 350 -4.23 -8.67 12.35
N VAL A 351 -3.01 -8.16 12.30
CA VAL A 351 -2.74 -6.73 12.13
C VAL A 351 -2.74 -6.36 10.64
N LEU A 352 -3.29 -5.19 10.32
CA LEU A 352 -3.21 -4.53 9.02
C LEU A 352 -2.23 -3.35 9.10
N ASP A 353 -1.21 -3.39 8.26
CA ASP A 353 -0.08 -2.47 8.28
C ASP A 353 -0.03 -1.63 7.00
N TYR A 354 -0.54 -0.40 7.10
CA TYR A 354 -0.72 0.52 5.98
C TYR A 354 0.53 1.34 5.66
N LYS A 355 0.76 1.52 4.36
CA LYS A 355 1.77 2.41 3.78
C LYS A 355 1.07 3.47 2.95
N GLY A 356 1.59 4.69 3.03
CA GLY A 356 0.98 5.86 2.42
C GLY A 356 2.00 6.79 1.79
N LEU A 357 1.49 7.80 1.09
CA LEU A 357 2.28 8.84 0.46
C LEU A 357 2.03 10.16 1.19
N ALA A 358 3.09 10.77 1.69
CA ALA A 358 3.06 12.08 2.32
C ALA A 358 3.76 13.13 1.44
N ILE A 359 3.32 14.37 1.52
CA ILE A 359 3.99 15.51 0.86
C ILE A 359 4.84 16.23 1.91
N THR A 360 6.09 16.52 1.59
CA THR A 360 7.00 17.21 2.53
C THR A 360 6.58 18.66 2.70
N SER A 361 6.90 19.25 3.87
CA SER A 361 6.56 20.65 4.17
C SER A 361 7.36 21.67 3.35
N LYS A 362 8.48 21.24 2.73
CA LYS A 362 9.37 22.09 1.92
C LYS A 362 9.25 21.84 0.41
N THR A 363 8.28 21.05 -0.05
CA THR A 363 8.03 20.89 -1.49
C THR A 363 7.84 22.25 -2.14
N ARG A 364 8.37 22.41 -3.36
CA ARG A 364 8.11 23.58 -4.20
C ARG A 364 7.01 23.32 -5.22
N ASN A 365 6.50 22.10 -5.26
CA ASN A 365 5.57 21.61 -6.27
C ASN A 365 4.37 20.87 -5.64
N PRO A 366 3.67 21.47 -4.65
CA PRO A 366 2.62 20.78 -3.90
C PRO A 366 1.46 20.32 -4.77
N ILE A 367 1.13 21.06 -5.83
CA ILE A 367 0.05 20.69 -6.75
C ILE A 367 0.45 19.47 -7.60
N LEU A 368 1.66 19.47 -8.16
CA LEU A 368 2.13 18.31 -8.93
C LEU A 368 2.27 17.07 -8.04
N ALA A 369 2.77 17.24 -6.81
CA ALA A 369 2.85 16.17 -5.81
C ALA A 369 1.46 15.60 -5.49
N ARG A 370 0.46 16.46 -5.30
CA ARG A 370 -0.95 16.06 -5.16
C ARG A 370 -1.43 15.25 -6.36
N ARG A 371 -1.22 15.74 -7.59
CA ARG A 371 -1.67 15.05 -8.82
C ARG A 371 -1.04 13.66 -8.95
N LEU A 372 0.25 13.53 -8.61
CA LEU A 372 0.91 12.24 -8.56
C LEU A 372 0.25 11.30 -7.53
N ILE A 373 -0.05 11.78 -6.32
CA ILE A 373 -0.72 10.97 -5.30
C ILE A 373 -2.14 10.56 -5.73
N GLU A 374 -2.93 11.47 -6.32
CA GLU A 374 -4.27 11.18 -6.87
C GLU A 374 -4.19 10.10 -7.97
N PHE A 375 -3.18 10.18 -8.85
CA PHE A 375 -2.94 9.17 -9.88
C PHE A 375 -2.56 7.81 -9.26
N LEU A 376 -1.56 7.79 -8.37
CA LEU A 376 -1.07 6.56 -7.74
C LEU A 376 -2.16 5.87 -6.92
N THR A 377 -3.05 6.64 -6.30
CA THR A 377 -4.13 6.12 -5.44
C THR A 377 -5.42 5.79 -6.18
N SER A 378 -5.40 5.89 -7.52
CA SER A 378 -6.52 5.52 -8.36
C SER A 378 -6.73 4.00 -8.44
N LYS A 379 -7.95 3.58 -8.81
CA LYS A 379 -8.38 2.18 -8.87
C LYS A 379 -7.44 1.30 -9.68
N TYR A 380 -7.19 1.65 -10.95
CA TYR A 380 -6.43 0.80 -11.86
C TYR A 380 -4.93 0.81 -11.57
N VAL A 381 -4.38 1.95 -11.15
CA VAL A 381 -2.96 2.05 -10.77
C VAL A 381 -2.69 1.21 -9.51
N GLN A 382 -3.53 1.33 -8.47
CA GLN A 382 -3.38 0.48 -7.28
C GLN A 382 -3.61 -0.99 -7.60
N ALA A 383 -4.62 -1.34 -8.40
CA ALA A 383 -4.86 -2.73 -8.77
C ALA A 383 -3.66 -3.35 -9.49
N SER A 384 -3.10 -2.63 -10.49
CA SER A 384 -1.92 -3.07 -11.23
C SER A 384 -0.69 -3.21 -10.34
N PHE A 385 -0.42 -2.19 -9.50
CA PHE A 385 0.68 -2.22 -8.55
C PHE A 385 0.55 -3.40 -7.57
N CYS A 386 -0.59 -3.55 -6.92
CA CYS A 386 -0.82 -4.55 -5.89
C CYS A 386 -0.79 -5.97 -6.46
N LYS A 387 -1.36 -6.20 -7.65
CA LYS A 387 -1.26 -7.48 -8.35
C LYS A 387 0.18 -7.85 -8.68
N ALA A 388 1.00 -6.90 -9.13
CA ALA A 388 2.39 -7.15 -9.48
C ALA A 388 3.31 -7.36 -8.26
N SER A 389 2.89 -6.95 -7.07
CA SER A 389 3.72 -6.92 -5.86
C SER A 389 3.14 -7.73 -4.68
N TYR A 390 2.06 -8.48 -4.90
CA TYR A 390 1.35 -9.26 -3.87
C TYR A 390 0.92 -8.40 -2.66
N LYS A 391 0.62 -7.12 -2.91
CA LYS A 391 0.14 -6.17 -1.90
C LYS A 391 -1.38 -6.06 -1.93
N ILE A 392 -1.95 -5.40 -0.93
CA ILE A 392 -3.39 -5.21 -0.81
C ILE A 392 -3.71 -3.71 -1.01
N PRO A 393 -4.56 -3.34 -1.98
CA PRO A 393 -4.81 -1.93 -2.30
C PRO A 393 -5.63 -1.26 -1.21
N SER A 394 -5.30 -0.01 -0.89
CA SER A 394 -6.12 0.80 0.03
C SER A 394 -7.41 1.30 -0.65
N ARG A 395 -7.46 1.40 -1.98
CA ARG A 395 -8.67 1.71 -2.75
C ARG A 395 -9.55 0.46 -2.80
N LYS A 396 -10.71 0.52 -2.15
CA LYS A 396 -11.61 -0.64 -2.02
C LYS A 396 -12.02 -1.21 -3.37
N GLU A 397 -12.37 -0.35 -4.33
CA GLU A 397 -12.76 -0.77 -5.70
C GLU A 397 -11.63 -1.46 -6.47
N ALA A 398 -10.37 -1.28 -6.06
CA ALA A 398 -9.26 -1.99 -6.68
C ALA A 398 -9.21 -3.46 -6.23
N LEU A 399 -9.80 -3.83 -5.08
CA LEU A 399 -9.85 -5.22 -4.61
C LEU A 399 -10.60 -6.12 -5.59
N ASP A 400 -11.64 -5.60 -6.27
CA ASP A 400 -12.41 -6.32 -7.28
C ASP A 400 -11.55 -6.78 -8.49
N TRP A 401 -10.35 -6.20 -8.63
CA TRP A 401 -9.39 -6.52 -9.68
C TRP A 401 -8.33 -7.55 -9.27
N LEU A 402 -8.34 -7.97 -8.01
CA LEU A 402 -7.38 -8.92 -7.46
C LEU A 402 -8.08 -10.26 -7.20
N GLU A 403 -7.46 -11.34 -7.65
CA GLU A 403 -7.80 -12.68 -7.20
C GLU A 403 -7.12 -12.90 -5.83
N LEU A 404 -7.80 -12.50 -4.77
CA LEU A 404 -7.29 -12.65 -3.42
C LEU A 404 -7.36 -14.11 -2.96
N ASN A 405 -6.25 -14.59 -2.39
CA ASN A 405 -6.24 -15.85 -1.66
C ASN A 405 -7.25 -15.77 -0.50
N PHE A 406 -8.01 -16.84 -0.25
CA PHE A 406 -9.03 -16.88 0.80
C PHE A 406 -8.47 -16.49 2.18
N ALA A 407 -7.25 -16.93 2.52
CA ALA A 407 -6.58 -16.57 3.77
C ALA A 407 -6.39 -15.06 3.91
N ILE A 408 -6.09 -14.37 2.81
CA ILE A 408 -5.98 -12.91 2.79
C ILE A 408 -7.36 -12.32 3.06
N SER A 409 -8.38 -12.67 2.27
CA SER A 409 -9.74 -12.15 2.43
C SER A 409 -10.29 -12.34 3.85
N SER A 410 -10.14 -13.54 4.42
CA SER A 410 -10.55 -13.84 5.79
C SER A 410 -9.76 -13.03 6.84
N SER A 411 -8.44 -12.86 6.65
CA SER A 411 -7.65 -12.00 7.53
C SER A 411 -8.06 -10.52 7.45
N LEU A 412 -8.51 -10.05 6.29
CA LEU A 412 -8.96 -8.66 6.11
C LEU A 412 -10.24 -8.35 6.89
N GLU A 413 -11.19 -9.30 6.93
CA GLU A 413 -12.48 -9.12 7.62
C GLU A 413 -12.32 -8.91 9.13
N ARG A 414 -11.30 -9.52 9.74
CA ARG A 414 -11.04 -9.45 11.19
C ARG A 414 -9.85 -8.56 11.56
N GLY A 415 -9.20 -7.99 10.54
CA GLY A 415 -7.96 -7.26 10.64
C GLY A 415 -8.04 -6.04 11.56
N TYR A 416 -7.00 -5.83 12.35
CA TYR A 416 -6.82 -4.67 13.22
C TYR A 416 -5.85 -3.68 12.56
N PRO A 417 -6.31 -2.50 12.10
CA PRO A 417 -5.42 -1.49 11.53
C PRO A 417 -4.49 -0.92 12.59
N LEU A 418 -3.18 -0.86 12.30
CA LEU A 418 -2.25 -0.18 13.20
C LEU A 418 -2.61 1.31 13.33
N PRO A 419 -2.66 1.85 14.56
CA PRO A 419 -2.93 3.25 14.78
C PRO A 419 -1.74 4.14 14.38
N ALA A 420 -2.02 5.33 13.85
CA ALA A 420 -1.02 6.40 13.76
C ALA A 420 -0.98 7.16 15.08
N ASP A 421 -0.22 6.64 16.04
CA ASP A 421 -0.10 7.26 17.37
C ASP A 421 1.30 7.04 17.95
N THR A 422 1.85 8.06 18.59
CA THR A 422 3.13 7.99 19.30
C THR A 422 3.18 6.86 20.34
N LEU A 423 2.04 6.55 20.97
CA LEU A 423 1.94 5.52 21.98
C LEU A 423 2.16 4.12 21.41
N TYR A 424 1.90 3.92 20.12
CA TYR A 424 2.20 2.66 19.45
C TYR A 424 3.72 2.38 19.38
N GLU A 425 4.52 3.38 19.00
CA GLU A 425 5.97 3.26 18.99
C GLU A 425 6.53 3.03 20.40
N LEU A 426 6.04 3.80 21.38
CA LEU A 426 6.41 3.62 22.78
C LEU A 426 6.07 2.21 23.29
N TYR A 427 4.87 1.70 22.97
CA TYR A 427 4.47 0.33 23.28
C TYR A 427 5.40 -0.68 22.63
N LYS A 428 5.69 -0.53 21.34
CA LYS A 428 6.53 -1.47 20.58
C LYS A 428 7.94 -1.57 21.17
N ASP A 429 8.57 -0.43 21.44
CA ASP A 429 9.93 -0.36 21.98
C ASP A 429 10.02 -0.89 23.42
N THR A 430 8.97 -0.66 24.21
CA THR A 430 8.87 -1.14 25.60
C THR A 430 8.66 -2.65 25.63
N MET A 431 7.62 -3.13 24.94
CA MET A 431 7.23 -4.53 24.99
C MET A 431 8.21 -5.46 24.29
N TRP A 432 8.88 -5.04 23.21
CA TRP A 432 9.91 -5.85 22.56
C TRP A 432 11.02 -6.29 23.53
N LYS A 433 11.45 -5.40 24.43
CA LYS A 433 12.49 -5.70 25.43
C LYS A 433 11.93 -6.58 26.56
N LEU A 434 10.72 -6.28 27.02
CA LEU A 434 10.12 -6.89 28.20
C LEU A 434 9.57 -8.30 27.93
N ILE A 435 8.93 -8.54 26.77
CA ILE A 435 8.48 -9.88 26.35
C ILE A 435 9.65 -10.86 26.35
N ARG A 436 10.84 -10.42 25.91
CA ARG A 436 12.03 -11.26 25.94
C ARG A 436 12.40 -11.73 27.34
N LEU A 437 12.17 -10.91 28.38
CA LEU A 437 12.44 -11.28 29.76
C LEU A 437 11.46 -12.34 30.26
N ALA A 438 10.17 -12.23 29.91
CA ALA A 438 9.17 -13.25 30.20
C ALA A 438 9.49 -14.59 29.50
N ILE A 439 9.73 -14.56 28.18
CA ILE A 439 10.01 -15.75 27.37
C ILE A 439 11.32 -16.45 27.79
N SER A 440 12.27 -15.73 28.39
CA SER A 440 13.52 -16.30 28.91
C SER A 440 13.49 -16.64 30.41
N ASP A 441 12.31 -16.60 31.04
CA ASP A 441 12.08 -16.88 32.46
C ASP A 441 12.97 -16.02 33.40
N ARG A 442 13.34 -14.82 32.95
CA ARG A 442 14.14 -13.86 33.73
C ARG A 442 13.27 -13.00 34.64
N LEU A 443 12.02 -12.80 34.27
CA LEU A 443 10.99 -12.09 35.04
C LEU A 443 9.65 -12.78 34.84
N GLY A 444 8.82 -12.78 35.87
CA GLY A 444 7.45 -13.28 35.77
C GLY A 444 6.60 -12.38 34.86
N VAL A 445 5.59 -12.95 34.19
CA VAL A 445 4.70 -12.22 33.28
C VAL A 445 4.09 -10.97 33.94
N ARG A 446 3.60 -11.10 35.17
CA ARG A 446 3.05 -9.96 35.90
C ARG A 446 4.07 -8.84 36.13
N GLU A 447 5.29 -9.18 36.53
CA GLU A 447 6.37 -8.20 36.76
C GLU A 447 6.75 -7.49 35.45
N VAL A 448 6.80 -8.23 34.35
CA VAL A 448 7.02 -7.70 32.99
C VAL A 448 5.95 -6.68 32.62
N LEU A 449 4.67 -6.98 32.87
CA LEU A 449 3.57 -6.05 32.56
C LEU A 449 3.52 -4.84 33.50
N GLU A 450 3.84 -5.01 34.79
CA GLU A 450 3.94 -3.89 35.74
C GLU A 450 5.06 -2.93 35.34
N GLN A 451 6.24 -3.44 34.95
CA GLN A 451 7.34 -2.63 34.43
C GLN A 451 6.98 -1.97 33.09
N GLY A 452 6.28 -2.70 32.22
CA GLY A 452 5.80 -2.19 30.93
C GLY A 452 4.85 -1.02 31.11
N GLN A 453 3.83 -1.18 31.96
CA GLN A 453 2.87 -0.12 32.24
C GLN A 453 3.55 1.10 32.84
N LYS A 454 4.42 0.90 33.84
CA LYS A 454 5.17 2.00 34.44
C LYS A 454 5.99 2.78 33.40
N THR A 455 6.69 2.07 32.52
CA THR A 455 7.52 2.70 31.46
C THR A 455 6.65 3.48 30.48
N ILE A 456 5.49 2.94 30.08
CA ILE A 456 4.54 3.61 29.19
C ILE A 456 3.97 4.87 29.88
N ASP A 457 3.55 4.78 31.14
CA ASP A 457 2.99 5.90 31.89
C ASP A 457 4.00 7.03 32.13
N GLU A 458 5.27 6.70 32.37
CA GLU A 458 6.34 7.67 32.56
C GLU A 458 6.69 8.42 31.27
N ASN A 459 6.72 7.71 30.13
CA ASN A 459 7.13 8.30 28.85
C ASN A 459 5.97 8.92 28.07
N SER A 460 4.73 8.48 28.25
CA SER A 460 3.54 9.09 27.62
C SER A 460 3.30 10.53 28.07
N ARG A 461 3.67 10.87 29.31
CA ARG A 461 3.58 12.24 29.86
C ARG A 461 4.54 13.24 29.20
N GLY A 462 5.57 12.76 28.50
CA GLY A 462 6.50 13.61 27.75
C GLY A 462 6.14 13.75 26.27
N VAL A 463 5.06 13.08 25.84
CA VAL A 463 4.65 12.95 24.44
C VAL A 463 3.28 13.61 24.18
N GLN A 464 2.46 13.77 25.23
CA GLN A 464 1.32 14.71 25.27
C GLN A 464 1.81 16.14 25.55
#